data_AF-C5D6X1-F1
#
_entry.id   AF-C5D6X1-F1
#
_cell.length_a   1.000
_cell.length_b   1.000
_cell.length_c   1.000
_cell.angle_alpha   90.00
_cell.angle_beta   90.00
_cell.angle_gamma   90.00
#
_symmetry.space_group_name_H-M   'P 1'
#
loop_
_entity.id
_entity.type
_entity.pdbx_description
1 polymer ?
#
loop_
_entity_poly.entity_id
_entity_poly.type
_entity_poly.pdbx_seq_one_letter_code
_entity_poly.pdbx_strand_id
1 'polypeptide(L)'
;MTNLQRLLLEIKGIDLDQNELAVYLEESGLKAHDEYNPQSATAKRNIYKTALSILESIANNPSLMKTYKLDDMTVTDFHENLLARIDQLERKIRSMKTDEEEQTGNVFMLFNS
;
A
#
# COMPACT_ATOMS: atom_id res chain seq x y z
N MET A 1 -7.45 -1.15 -15.12
CA MET A 1 -6.88 -1.94 -14.00
C MET A 1 -7.73 -1.66 -12.77
N THR A 2 -8.08 -2.65 -11.95
CA THR A 2 -8.89 -2.40 -10.73
C THR A 2 -8.02 -2.00 -9.55
N ASN A 3 -8.62 -1.39 -8.53
CA ASN A 3 -7.94 -1.10 -7.25
C ASN A 3 -7.35 -2.37 -6.63
N LEU A 4 -8.09 -3.48 -6.68
CA LEU A 4 -7.61 -4.79 -6.21
C LEU A 4 -6.38 -5.25 -7.00
N GLN A 5 -6.39 -5.16 -8.34
CA GLN A 5 -5.22 -5.51 -9.15
C GLN A 5 -4.00 -4.62 -8.82
N ARG A 6 -4.21 -3.33 -8.53
CA ARG A 6 -3.13 -2.44 -8.11
C ARG A 6 -2.54 -2.85 -6.77
N LEU A 7 -3.40 -3.18 -5.81
CA LEU A 7 -3.00 -3.64 -4.48
C LEU A 7 -2.18 -4.94 -4.58
N LEU A 8 -2.66 -5.90 -5.38
CA LEU A 8 -2.02 -7.20 -5.58
C LEU A 8 -0.61 -7.08 -6.17
N LEU A 9 -0.36 -6.07 -7.00
CA LEU A 9 0.99 -5.76 -7.48
C LEU A 9 1.93 -5.26 -6.38
N GLU A 10 1.40 -4.61 -5.33
CA GLU A 10 2.23 -4.10 -4.22
C GLU A 10 2.52 -5.14 -3.14
N ILE A 11 1.55 -6.03 -2.88
CA ILE A 11 1.71 -7.17 -1.96
C ILE A 11 2.24 -8.43 -2.68
N LYS A 12 2.84 -8.27 -3.87
CA LYS A 12 3.31 -9.38 -4.70
C LYS A 12 4.23 -10.32 -3.90
N GLY A 13 3.81 -11.58 -3.74
CA GLY A 13 4.49 -12.59 -2.92
C GLY A 13 3.72 -12.99 -1.66
N ILE A 14 2.62 -12.31 -1.35
CA ILE A 14 1.67 -12.67 -0.28
C ILE A 14 0.38 -13.11 -0.96
N ASP A 15 -0.02 -14.36 -0.73
CA ASP A 15 -1.21 -14.97 -1.30
C ASP A 15 -2.37 -14.89 -0.29
N LEU A 16 -3.05 -13.74 -0.25
CA LEU A 16 -4.22 -13.51 0.59
C LEU A 16 -5.52 -13.76 -0.20
N ASP A 17 -6.59 -14.10 0.52
CA ASP A 17 -7.91 -14.23 -0.08
C ASP A 17 -8.38 -12.87 -0.65
N GLN A 18 -8.93 -12.88 -1.87
CA GLN A 18 -9.51 -11.69 -2.48
C GLN A 18 -10.60 -11.05 -1.60
N ASN A 19 -11.32 -11.84 -0.80
CA ASN A 19 -12.33 -11.34 0.12
C ASN A 19 -11.69 -10.51 1.25
N GLU A 20 -10.58 -10.99 1.83
CA GLU A 20 -9.85 -10.23 2.85
C GLU A 20 -9.28 -8.93 2.26
N LEU A 21 -8.69 -9.01 1.07
CA LEU A 21 -8.20 -7.82 0.35
C LEU A 21 -9.30 -6.80 0.05
N ALA A 22 -10.51 -7.28 -0.26
CA ALA A 22 -11.67 -6.42 -0.48
C ALA A 22 -12.10 -5.70 0.79
N VAL A 23 -12.10 -6.39 1.94
CA VAL A 23 -12.40 -5.79 3.25
C VAL A 23 -11.40 -4.70 3.59
N TYR A 24 -10.09 -4.96 3.45
CA TYR A 24 -9.06 -3.95 3.72
C TYR A 24 -9.17 -2.71 2.80
N LEU A 25 -9.54 -2.92 1.52
CA LEU A 25 -9.80 -1.81 0.59
C LEU A 25 -11.03 -1.01 1.01
N GLU A 26 -12.09 -1.68 1.43
CA GLU A 26 -13.33 -1.06 1.90
C GLU A 26 -13.09 -0.21 3.18
N GLU A 27 -12.30 -0.71 4.13
CA GLU A 27 -11.85 0.05 5.31
C GLU A 27 -11.06 1.31 4.93
N SER A 28 -10.35 1.26 3.80
CA SER A 28 -9.60 2.40 3.26
C SER A 28 -10.45 3.35 2.41
N GLY A 29 -11.76 3.08 2.29
CA GLY A 29 -12.71 3.87 1.52
C GLY A 29 -12.64 3.65 0.00
N LEU A 30 -12.06 2.54 -0.45
CA LEU A 30 -11.92 2.18 -1.86
C LEU A 30 -12.70 0.91 -2.16
N LYS A 31 -13.44 0.89 -3.29
CA LYS A 31 -14.05 -0.36 -3.75
C LYS A 31 -13.02 -1.19 -4.51
N ALA A 32 -12.96 -2.48 -4.18
CA ALA A 32 -12.03 -3.44 -4.79
C ALA A 32 -12.18 -3.55 -6.32
N HIS A 33 -13.42 -3.50 -6.80
CA HIS A 33 -13.76 -3.64 -8.22
C HIS A 33 -13.84 -2.31 -8.98
N ASP A 34 -13.66 -1.16 -8.32
CA ASP A 34 -13.63 0.13 -9.00
C ASP A 34 -12.36 0.26 -9.85
N GLU A 35 -12.48 1.05 -10.90
CA GLU A 35 -11.37 1.36 -11.79
C GLU A 35 -10.31 2.19 -11.06
N TYR A 36 -9.07 1.72 -11.12
CA TYR A 36 -7.94 2.43 -10.54
C TYR A 36 -7.70 3.73 -11.30
N ASN A 37 -7.85 4.85 -10.60
CA ASN A 37 -7.51 6.16 -11.14
C ASN A 37 -6.08 6.56 -10.75
N PRO A 38 -5.10 6.50 -11.68
CA PRO A 38 -3.72 6.90 -11.40
C PRO A 38 -3.54 8.42 -11.21
N GLN A 39 -4.53 9.23 -11.61
CA GLN A 39 -4.51 10.69 -11.49
C GLN A 39 -4.86 11.18 -10.09
N SER A 40 -5.53 10.37 -9.26
CA SER A 40 -5.83 10.76 -7.89
C SER A 40 -4.69 10.31 -6.97
N ALA A 41 -3.91 11.27 -6.47
CA ALA A 41 -2.91 11.01 -5.44
C ALA A 41 -3.57 10.48 -4.17
N THR A 42 -4.80 10.92 -3.86
CA THR A 42 -5.60 10.44 -2.73
C THR A 42 -5.94 8.95 -2.86
N ALA A 43 -6.47 8.50 -4.00
CA ALA A 43 -6.78 7.09 -4.22
C ALA A 43 -5.52 6.22 -4.16
N LYS A 44 -4.42 6.69 -4.77
CA LYS A 44 -3.13 6.01 -4.75
C LYS A 44 -2.56 5.90 -3.34
N ARG A 45 -2.70 6.96 -2.52
CA ARG A 45 -2.29 6.97 -1.10
C ARG A 45 -3.10 5.96 -0.30
N ASN A 46 -4.41 5.89 -0.52
CA ASN A 46 -5.28 4.95 0.18
C ASN A 46 -4.91 3.50 -0.15
N ILE A 47 -4.61 3.16 -1.41
CA ILE A 47 -4.12 1.81 -1.77
C ILE A 47 -2.83 1.46 -1.04
N TYR A 48 -1.88 2.39 -0.94
CA TYR A 48 -0.64 2.14 -0.19
C TYR A 48 -0.89 2.00 1.31
N LYS A 49 -1.82 2.76 1.89
CA LYS A 49 -2.25 2.56 3.29
C LYS A 49 -2.86 1.18 3.49
N THR A 50 -3.71 0.72 2.57
CA THR A 50 -4.27 -0.62 2.61
C THR A 50 -3.16 -1.68 2.58
N ALA A 51 -2.19 -1.53 1.66
CA ALA A 51 -1.04 -2.43 1.58
C ALA A 51 -0.22 -2.43 2.87
N LEU A 52 0.00 -1.26 3.47
CA LEU A 52 0.69 -1.11 4.74
C LEU A 52 -0.02 -1.88 5.86
N SER A 53 -1.33 -1.68 6.04
CA SER A 53 -2.11 -2.37 7.08
C SER A 53 -2.11 -3.89 6.90
N ILE A 54 -2.14 -4.38 5.67
CA ILE A 54 -2.01 -5.81 5.38
C ILE A 54 -0.62 -6.33 5.82
N LEU A 55 0.45 -5.62 5.44
CA LEU A 55 1.81 -6.01 5.81
C LEU A 55 2.03 -5.95 7.32
N GLU A 56 1.48 -4.97 8.01
CA GLU A 56 1.50 -4.88 9.47
C GLU A 56 0.73 -6.02 10.14
N SER A 57 -0.43 -6.40 9.59
CA SER A 57 -1.20 -7.56 10.08
C SER A 57 -0.40 -8.86 9.97
N ILE A 58 0.31 -9.05 8.85
CA ILE A 58 1.23 -10.19 8.65
C ILE A 58 2.44 -10.08 9.58
N ALA A 59 2.98 -8.87 9.77
CA ALA A 59 4.10 -8.62 10.68
C ALA A 59 3.76 -9.00 12.12
N ASN A 60 2.52 -8.72 12.53
CA ASN A 60 2.02 -8.95 13.87
C ASN A 60 1.59 -10.41 14.11
N ASN A 61 1.48 -11.23 13.06
CA ASN A 61 1.09 -12.64 13.18
C ASN A 61 2.21 -13.59 12.73
N PRO A 62 3.00 -14.14 13.67
CA PRO A 62 4.08 -15.09 13.37
C PRO A 62 3.62 -16.35 12.61
N SER A 63 2.36 -16.74 12.76
CA SER A 63 1.79 -17.89 12.05
C SER A 63 1.68 -17.62 10.55
N LEU A 64 1.29 -16.40 10.17
CA LEU A 64 1.20 -15.98 8.77
C LEU A 64 2.61 -15.88 8.16
N MET A 65 3.60 -15.39 8.91
CA MET A 65 5.00 -15.36 8.45
C MET A 65 5.53 -16.74 8.07
N LYS A 66 5.15 -17.78 8.83
CA LYS A 66 5.57 -19.15 8.55
C LYS A 66 4.92 -19.73 7.28
N THR A 67 3.70 -19.28 6.96
CA THR A 67 2.96 -19.72 5.77
C THR A 67 3.51 -19.11 4.48
N TYR A 68 3.97 -17.86 4.53
CA TYR A 68 4.48 -17.13 3.35
C TYR A 68 6.00 -17.19 3.16
N LYS A 69 6.74 -17.91 4.01
CA LYS A 69 8.18 -18.10 3.83
C LYS A 69 8.45 -18.85 2.52
N LEU A 70 9.38 -18.35 1.71
CA LEU A 70 10.02 -19.15 0.66
C LEU A 70 10.86 -20.23 1.34
N ASP A 71 10.85 -21.46 0.81
CA ASP A 71 11.39 -22.66 1.48
C ASP A 71 12.85 -22.51 1.96
N ASP A 72 13.63 -21.63 1.35
CA ASP A 72 15.05 -21.40 1.66
C ASP A 72 15.36 -20.13 2.50
N MET A 73 14.35 -19.36 2.90
CA MET A 73 14.54 -18.12 3.68
C MET A 73 14.19 -18.35 5.17
N THR A 74 15.01 -17.83 6.08
CA THR A 74 14.69 -17.92 7.51
C THR A 74 13.52 -17.00 7.87
N VAL A 75 12.79 -17.31 8.94
CA VAL A 75 11.70 -16.45 9.44
C VAL A 75 12.23 -15.06 9.79
N THR A 76 13.48 -14.98 10.27
CA THR A 76 14.17 -13.71 10.57
C THR A 76 14.41 -12.90 9.31
N ASP A 77 14.95 -13.50 8.24
CA ASP A 77 15.19 -12.82 6.97
C ASP A 77 13.88 -12.35 6.33
N PHE A 78 12.80 -13.16 6.40
CA PHE A 78 11.48 -12.75 5.95
C PHE A 78 10.97 -11.54 6.75
N HIS A 79 11.12 -11.57 8.07
CA HIS A 79 10.71 -10.49 8.95
C HIS A 79 11.47 -9.20 8.65
N GLU A 80 12.79 -9.26 8.46
CA GLU A 80 13.60 -8.09 8.09
C GLU A 80 13.20 -7.52 6.72
N ASN A 81 12.98 -8.37 5.72
CA ASN A 81 12.51 -7.94 4.40
C ASN A 81 11.10 -7.32 4.46
N LEU A 82 10.21 -7.89 5.29
CA LEU A 82 8.86 -7.37 5.51
C LEU A 82 8.92 -5.99 6.19
N LEU A 83 9.72 -5.84 7.24
CA LEU A 83 9.91 -4.55 7.93
C LEU A 83 10.52 -3.49 7.00
N ALA A 84 11.50 -3.87 6.17
CA ALA A 84 12.08 -2.98 5.17
C ALA A 84 11.03 -2.52 4.15
N ARG A 85 10.14 -3.43 3.73
CA ARG A 85 9.01 -3.11 2.83
C ARG A 85 8.02 -2.14 3.49
N ILE A 86 7.72 -2.36 4.77
CA ILE A 86 6.85 -1.48 5.59
C ILE A 86 7.45 -0.07 5.65
N ASP A 87 8.74 0.08 6.00
CA ASP A 87 9.40 1.40 6.06
C ASP A 87 9.43 2.09 4.68
N GLN A 88 9.71 1.33 3.61
CA GLN A 88 9.67 1.87 2.25
C GLN A 88 8.27 2.39 1.88
N LEU A 89 7.22 1.64 2.20
CA LEU A 89 5.83 2.05 1.94
C LEU A 89 5.45 3.25 2.80
N GLU A 90 5.82 3.27 4.07
CA GLU A 90 5.53 4.39 4.98
C GLU A 90 6.19 5.69 4.49
N ARG A 91 7.47 5.64 4.12
CA ARG A 91 8.18 6.78 3.52
C ARG A 91 7.54 7.23 2.21
N LYS A 92 7.06 6.28 1.39
CA LYS A 92 6.36 6.58 0.15
C LYS A 92 5.02 7.27 0.40
N ILE A 93 4.25 6.80 1.39
CA ILE A 93 2.98 7.42 1.81
C ILE A 93 3.23 8.84 2.36
N ARG A 94 4.31 9.04 3.14
CA ARG A 94 4.69 10.35 3.69
C ARG A 94 5.23 11.32 2.64
N SER A 95 5.94 10.82 1.61
CA SER A 95 6.47 11.64 0.52
C SER A 95 5.45 11.94 -0.57
N MET A 96 4.33 11.22 -0.61
CA MET A 96 3.20 11.54 -1.46
C MET A 96 2.48 12.78 -0.93
N LYS A 97 2.57 13.86 -1.70
CA LYS A 97 1.71 15.04 -1.56
C LYS A 97 0.27 14.64 -1.81
N THR A 98 -0.66 15.16 -1.03
CA THR A 98 -2.10 15.06 -1.33
C THR A 98 -2.45 15.90 -2.55
N ASP A 99 -3.56 15.60 -3.22
CA ASP A 99 -4.02 16.35 -4.41
C ASP A 99 -4.15 17.87 -4.11
N GLU A 100 -4.40 18.25 -2.85
CA GLU A 100 -4.43 19.65 -2.36
C GLU A 100 -3.05 20.33 -2.29
N GLU A 101 -1.98 19.58 -2.02
CA GLU A 101 -0.60 20.08 -1.95
C GLU A 101 0.05 20.22 -3.33
N GLU A 102 -0.35 19.41 -4.31
CA GLU A 102 0.07 19.58 -5.70
C GLU A 102 -0.54 20.85 -6.32
N GLN A 103 -1.80 21.18 -6.00
CA GLN A 103 -2.44 22.40 -6.51
C GLN A 103 -1.87 23.68 -5.91
N THR A 104 -1.53 23.69 -4.62
CA THR A 104 -0.97 24.88 -3.94
C THR A 104 0.46 25.21 -4.37
N GLY A 105 1.26 24.22 -4.80
CA GLY A 105 2.63 24.45 -5.30
C GLY A 105 2.70 25.29 -6.58
N ASN A 106 1.67 25.24 -7.44
CA ASN A 106 1.62 26.01 -8.68
C ASN A 106 1.10 27.45 -8.49
N VAL A 107 0.29 27.69 -7.45
CA VAL A 107 -0.29 29.01 -7.18
C VAL A 107 0.75 29.99 -6.66
N PHE A 108 1.75 29.53 -5.88
CA PHE A 108 2.77 30.42 -5.31
C PHE A 108 3.74 30.99 -6.37
N MET A 109 3.90 30.35 -7.53
CA MET A 109 4.74 30.87 -8.62
C MET A 109 4.03 31.92 -9.51
N LEU A 110 2.70 32.03 -9.45
CA LEU A 110 1.93 32.95 -10.29
C LEU A 110 1.81 34.37 -9.71
N PHE A 111 2.11 34.57 -8.43
CA PHE A 111 1.99 35.88 -7.77
C PHE A 111 3.32 36.63 -7.61
N ASN A 112 4.41 36.11 -8.16
CA ASN A 112 5.75 36.69 -8.04
C ASN A 112 6.28 37.27 -9.37
N SER A 113 5.39 37.64 -10.29
CA SER A 113 5.70 38.29 -11.58
C SER A 113 5.32 39.76 -11.57
#